data_AF-A0A933Z6E1-F1
#
_entry.id   AF-A0A933Z6E1-F1
#
_cell.length_a   1.000
_cell.length_b   1.000
_cell.length_c   1.000
_cell.angle_alpha   90.00
_cell.angle_beta   90.00
_cell.angle_gamma   90.00
#
_symmetry.space_group_name_H-M   'P 1'
#
loop_
_entity.id
_entity.type
_entity.pdbx_description
1 polymer ?
#
loop_
_entity_poly.entity_id
_entity_poly.type
_entity_poly.pdbx_seq_one_letter_code
_entity_poly.pdbx_strand_id
1 'polypeptide(L)' 'MKRPKWMVWSVALSLLLLCAVGAQAAEAIKVGIVLPLTGTEAQFGEIEWNSFQLALDEINGAGGVKGRPIELVKE' A
#
# COMPACT_ATOMS: atom_id res chain seq x y z
N MET A 1 23.23 28.28 34.68
CA MET A 1 22.15 27.30 34.95
C MET A 1 22.14 26.25 33.85
N LYS A 2 22.46 24.98 34.13
CA LYS A 2 22.46 23.90 33.12
C LYS A 2 21.03 23.41 32.92
N ARG A 3 20.51 23.50 31.69
CA ARG A 3 19.18 22.96 31.36
C ARG A 3 19.15 21.46 31.70
N PRO A 4 18.11 20.98 32.40
CA PRO A 4 18.12 19.62 32.89
C PRO A 4 17.84 18.65 31.73
N LYS A 5 18.56 17.52 31.72
CA LYS A 5 18.58 16.58 30.58
C LYS A 5 17.17 16.05 30.23
N TRP A 6 16.29 15.88 31.21
CA TRP A 6 14.91 15.42 30.98
C TRP A 6 14.11 16.34 30.05
N MET A 7 14.35 17.64 30.09
CA MET A 7 13.67 18.61 29.23
C MET A 7 14.08 18.47 27.75
N VAL A 8 15.33 18.07 27.48
CA VAL A 8 15.80 17.77 26.10
C VAL A 8 15.15 16.50 25.57
N TRP A 9 14.98 15.49 26.43
CA TRP A 9 14.34 14.22 26.07
C TRP A 9 12.84 14.40 25.83
N SER A 10 12.17 15.22 26.64
CA SER A 10 10.76 15.55 26.44
C SER A 10 10.52 16.27 25.11
N VAL A 11 11.38 17.24 24.74
CA VAL A 11 11.25 17.95 23.45
C VAL A 11 11.52 17.03 22.27
N ALA A 12 12.53 16.16 22.36
CA ALA A 12 12.82 15.18 21.31
C ALA A 12 11.67 14.19 21.11
N LEU A 13 11.06 13.71 22.20
CA LEU A 13 9.90 12.81 22.15
C LEU A 13 8.68 13.49 21.53
N SER A 14 8.40 14.74 21.90
CA SER A 14 7.29 15.51 21.32
C SER A 14 7.46 15.77 19.82
N LEU A 15 8.68 16.05 19.36
CA LEU A 15 8.99 16.20 17.93
C LEU A 15 8.78 14.90 17.14
N LEU A 16 9.17 13.77 17.72
CA LEU A 16 8.99 12.45 17.12
C LEU A 16 7.51 12.07 16.97
N LEU A 17 6.70 12.39 17.98
CA LEU A 17 5.25 12.17 17.97
C LEU A 17 4.55 13.07 16.95
N LEU A 18 4.98 14.32 16.76
CA LEU A 18 4.42 15.19 15.72
C LEU A 18 4.68 14.67 14.31
N CYS A 19 5.84 14.07 14.04
CA CYS A 19 6.15 13.47 12.74
C CYS A 19 5.31 12.22 12.44
N ALA A 20 4.86 11.50 13.47
CA ALA A 20 4.06 10.27 13.31
C ALA A 20 2.59 10.53 12.92
N VAL A 21 2.07 11.74 13.16
CA VAL A 21 0.67 12.09 12.88
C VAL A 21 0.38 12.26 11.37
N GLY A 22 1.42 12.39 10.54
CA GLY A 22 1.27 12.71 9.10
C GLY A 22 1.01 11.54 8.15
N ALA A 23 1.06 10.28 8.62
CA ALA A 23 0.94 9.11 7.75
C ALA A 23 -0.46 8.49 7.83
N GLN A 24 -1.47 9.17 7.29
CA GLN A 24 -2.76 8.54 7.04
C GLN A 24 -2.63 7.67 5.79
N ALA A 25 -2.66 6.33 5.96
CA ALA A 25 -2.58 5.40 4.84
C ALA A 25 -3.74 5.67 3.88
N ALA A 26 -3.41 5.91 2.61
CA ALA A 26 -4.43 6.22 1.61
C ALA A 26 -5.24 4.96 1.28
N GLU A 27 -6.56 5.14 1.10
CA GLU A 27 -7.46 4.02 0.78
C GLU A 27 -7.10 3.37 -0.55
N ALA A 28 -7.13 2.04 -0.59
CA ALA A 28 -6.79 1.27 -1.77
C ALA A 28 -7.73 1.56 -2.94
N ILE A 29 -7.20 1.52 -4.16
CA ILE A 29 -7.99 1.57 -5.39
C ILE A 29 -8.40 0.14 -5.73
N LYS A 30 -9.68 -0.17 -5.59
CA LYS A 30 -10.22 -1.48 -5.98
C LYS A 30 -10.45 -1.54 -7.48
N VAL A 31 -9.92 -2.58 -8.11
CA VAL A 31 -10.07 -2.84 -9.54
C VAL A 31 -10.61 -4.25 -9.72
N GLY A 32 -11.81 -4.36 -10.28
CA GLY A 32 -12.38 -5.63 -10.68
C GLY A 32 -11.76 -6.12 -11.99
N ILE A 33 -11.31 -7.36 -12.02
CA ILE A 33 -10.74 -8.02 -13.18
C ILE A 33 -11.68 -9.15 -13.58
N VAL A 34 -12.33 -8.98 -14.74
CA VAL A 34 -13.23 -9.99 -15.32
C VAL A 34 -12.38 -11.04 -16.01
N LEU A 35 -12.48 -12.28 -15.55
CA LEU A 35 -11.68 -13.40 -16.07
C LEU A 35 -12.56 -14.59 -16.44
N PRO A 36 -12.16 -15.39 -17.44
CA PRO A 36 -12.77 -16.69 -17.66
C PRO A 36 -12.29 -17.66 -16.57
N LEU A 37 -12.90 -17.61 -15.38
CA LEU A 37 -12.49 -18.45 -14.24
C LEU A 37 -12.93 -19.91 -14.37
N THR A 38 -13.82 -20.21 -15.31
CA THR A 38 -14.38 -21.55 -15.54
C THR A 38 -14.59 -21.80 -17.04
N GLY A 39 -14.89 -23.04 -17.41
CA GLY A 39 -15.12 -23.44 -18.79
C GLY A 39 -13.82 -23.72 -19.56
N THR A 40 -13.90 -23.77 -20.88
CA THR A 40 -12.79 -24.19 -21.76
C THR A 40 -11.57 -23.27 -21.66
N GLU A 41 -11.80 -22.00 -21.34
CA GLU A 41 -10.77 -20.96 -21.29
C GLU A 41 -10.19 -20.73 -19.88
N ALA A 42 -10.54 -21.58 -18.90
CA ALA A 42 -10.13 -21.40 -17.50
C ALA A 42 -8.62 -21.28 -17.31
N GLN A 43 -7.84 -22.02 -18.10
CA GLN A 43 -6.38 -21.94 -18.06
C GLN A 43 -5.85 -20.57 -18.47
N PHE A 44 -6.50 -19.89 -19.42
CA PHE A 44 -6.13 -18.53 -19.79
C PHE A 44 -6.46 -17.55 -18.66
N GLY A 45 -7.60 -17.70 -17.99
CA GLY A 45 -7.97 -16.89 -16.83
C GLY A 45 -6.96 -16.99 -15.68
N GLU A 46 -6.37 -18.16 -15.44
CA GLU A 46 -5.29 -18.32 -14.46
C GLU A 46 -3.99 -17.62 -14.88
N ILE A 47 -3.60 -17.73 -16.16
CA ILE A 47 -2.42 -17.06 -16.71
C ILE A 47 -2.56 -15.54 -16.64
N GLU A 48 -3.73 -15.03 -17.02
CA GLU A 48 -4.08 -13.61 -16.93
C GLU A 48 -4.02 -13.13 -15.48
N TRP A 49 -4.64 -13.86 -14.53
CA TRP A 49 -4.57 -13.51 -13.11
C TRP A 49 -3.14 -13.38 -12.60
N ASN A 50 -2.28 -14.34 -12.92
CA ASN A 50 -0.87 -14.29 -12.50
C ASN A 50 -0.14 -13.10 -13.13
N SER A 51 -0.47 -12.75 -14.37
CA SER A 51 0.08 -11.56 -15.04
C SER A 51 -0.36 -10.26 -14.37
N PHE A 52 -1.61 -10.17 -13.94
CA PHE A 52 -2.12 -9.02 -13.19
C PHE A 52 -1.47 -8.89 -11.80
N GLN A 53 -1.23 -10.01 -11.11
CA GLN A 53 -0.52 -10.00 -9.83
C GLN A 53 0.93 -9.52 -9.98
N LEU A 54 1.64 -9.94 -11.03
CA LEU A 54 2.99 -9.45 -11.30
C LEU A 54 3.01 -7.92 -11.49
N ALA A 55 2.10 -7.40 -12.31
CA ALA A 55 1.97 -5.95 -12.50
C ALA A 55 1.56 -5.21 -11.22
N LEU A 56 0.71 -5.82 -10.39
CA LEU A 56 0.29 -5.28 -9.11
C LEU A 56 1.49 -5.08 -8.17
N ASP A 57 2.36 -6.09 -8.08
CA ASP A 57 3.55 -6.06 -7.25
C ASP A 57 4.51 -4.94 -7.71
N GLU A 58 4.72 -4.80 -9.02
CA GLU A 58 5.54 -3.72 -9.58
C GLU A 58 4.96 -2.33 -9.27
N ILE A 59 3.66 -2.13 -9.51
CA ILE A 59 2.99 -0.85 -9.31
C ILE A 59 2.96 -0.46 -7.83
N ASN A 60 2.54 -1.38 -6.96
CA ASN A 60 2.47 -1.12 -5.52
C ASN A 60 3.87 -0.99 -4.91
N GLY A 61 4.85 -1.76 -5.38
CA GLY A 61 6.26 -1.61 -5.02
C GLY A 61 6.85 -0.25 -5.41
N ALA A 62 6.36 0.35 -6.50
CA ALA A 62 6.72 1.70 -6.94
C ALA A 62 5.95 2.83 -6.21
N GLY A 63 5.16 2.51 -5.19
CA GLY A 63 4.37 3.50 -4.42
C GLY A 63 2.92 3.65 -4.87
N GLY A 64 2.45 2.77 -5.75
CA GLY A 64 1.07 2.74 -6.21
C GLY A 64 0.70 3.89 -7.13
N VAL A 65 -0.60 4.12 -7.32
CA VAL A 65 -1.12 5.17 -8.21
C VAL A 65 -1.46 6.41 -7.39
N LYS A 66 -0.75 7.51 -7.62
CA LYS A 66 -0.88 8.76 -6.85
C LYS A 66 -0.73 8.53 -5.33
N GLY A 67 0.18 7.64 -4.94
CA GLY A 67 0.43 7.29 -3.53
C GLY A 67 -0.61 6.35 -2.91
N ARG A 68 -1.51 5.78 -3.72
CA ARG A 68 -2.54 4.85 -3.28
C ARG A 68 -2.21 3.43 -3.76
N PRO A 69 -2.25 2.42 -2.88
CA PRO A 69 -2.09 1.04 -3.32
C PRO A 69 -3.29 0.61 -4.17
N ILE A 70 -3.07 -0.30 -5.11
CA ILE A 70 -4.11 -0.99 -5.85
C ILE A 70 -4.46 -2.30 -5.14
N GLU A 71 -5.74 -2.67 -5.16
CA GLU A 71 -6.27 -3.97 -4.74
C GLU A 71 -7.03 -4.58 -5.93
N LEU A 72 -6.64 -5.79 -6.35
CA LEU A 72 -7.32 -6.51 -7.42
C LEU A 72 -8.40 -7.42 -6.85
N VAL A 73 -9.58 -7.40 -7.48
CA VAL A 73 -10.71 -8.27 -7.15
C VAL A 73 -10.99 -9.16 -8.36
N LYS A 74 -11.12 -10.47 -8.14
CA LYS A 74 -11.56 -11.41 -9.17
C LYS A 74 -13.07 -11.32 -9.30
N GLU A 75 -13.55 -11.11 -10.51
CA GLU A 75 -14.98 -11.10 -10.87
C GLU A 75 -15.28 -12.19 -11.92
#